data_AF-A0A819HWJ0-F1
#
_entry.id   AF-A0A819HWJ0-F1
#
_cell.length_a   1.000
_cell.length_b   1.000
_cell.length_c   1.000
_cell.angle_alpha   90.00
_cell.angle_beta   90.00
_cell.angle_gamma   90.00
#
_symmetry.space_group_name_H-M   'P 1'
#
loop_
_entity.id
_entity.type
_entity.pdbx_description
1 polymer ?
#
loop_
_entity_poly.entity_id
_entity_poly.type
_entity_poly.pdbx_seq_one_letter_code
_entity_poly.pdbx_strand_id
1 'polypeptide(L)'
;MNVYLVLFIESRNLFEQQFHNAIVQLLHNFPRDHVTYRGELFWSGYRRCPHILKFDVNNKLHLDFIIAASNLFAHMYNISQTCDRQFIAQEVTKIQVPEFKPKDISTADNDSNQWRFDDQQRMNVQKKNNSSVEQLLNRLPKLDEIVDIKIQPYELKTDDDTNFHMDYIVAATLLRAENYKIQITDRSQIKRIAGNIIPAIVTTTAMITGLVYLEVYKSI
;
A
#
# COMPACT_ATOMS: atom_id res chain seq x y z
N MET A 1 -0.05 15.25 24.82
CA MET A 1 0.60 14.49 23.72
C MET A 1 0.10 15.12 22.43
N ASN A 2 0.99 15.50 21.50
CA ASN A 2 0.58 16.05 20.22
C ASN A 2 -0.17 14.95 19.44
N VAL A 3 -1.47 15.10 19.22
CA VAL A 3 -2.33 14.08 18.59
C VAL A 3 -1.79 13.68 17.21
N TYR A 4 -1.19 14.65 16.51
CA TYR A 4 -0.52 14.44 15.22
C TYR A 4 0.70 13.51 15.28
N LEU A 5 1.42 13.50 16.41
CA LEU A 5 2.62 12.68 16.55
C LEU A 5 2.29 11.19 16.42
N VAL A 6 1.15 10.74 16.96
CA VAL A 6 0.70 9.34 16.84
C VAL A 6 0.43 9.00 15.38
N LEU A 7 -0.21 9.89 14.63
CA LEU A 7 -0.51 9.69 13.21
C LEU A 7 0.78 9.63 12.36
N PHE A 8 1.77 10.46 12.68
CA PHE A 8 3.06 10.45 12.01
C PHE A 8 3.88 9.20 12.36
N ILE A 9 3.86 8.76 13.62
CA ILE A 9 4.49 7.50 14.05
C ILE A 9 3.87 6.33 13.29
N GLU A 10 2.55 6.26 13.21
CA GLU A 10 1.87 5.16 12.53
C GLU A 10 2.18 5.14 11.03
N SER A 11 2.16 6.32 10.40
CA SER A 11 2.51 6.46 8.98
C SER A 11 3.98 6.09 8.71
N ARG A 12 4.88 6.46 9.62
CA ARG A 12 6.31 6.14 9.55
C ARG A 12 6.57 4.65 9.72
N ASN A 13 5.88 4.02 10.67
CA ASN A 13 5.92 2.57 10.87
C ASN A 13 5.37 1.82 9.67
N LEU A 14 4.28 2.30 9.06
CA LEU A 14 3.70 1.71 7.86
C LEU A 14 4.69 1.73 6.69
N PHE A 15 5.40 2.86 6.49
CA PHE A 15 6.45 2.95 5.48
C PHE A 15 7.52 1.86 5.69
N GLU A 16 8.01 1.72 6.92
CA GLU A 16 9.06 0.75 7.25
C GLU A 16 8.57 -0.67 7.09
N GLN A 17 7.36 -0.98 7.56
CA GLN A 17 6.76 -2.30 7.40
C GLN A 17 6.66 -2.71 5.93
N GLN A 18 6.16 -1.83 5.07
CA GLN A 18 5.84 -2.15 3.68
C GLN A 18 7.03 -2.08 2.72
N PHE A 19 7.89 -1.08 2.89
CA PHE A 19 8.95 -0.78 1.93
C PHE A 19 10.34 -1.20 2.41
N HIS A 20 10.53 -1.39 3.73
CA HIS A 20 11.81 -1.85 4.30
C HIS A 20 11.71 -3.29 4.82
N ASN A 21 10.98 -3.51 5.91
CA ASN A 21 10.93 -4.76 6.67
C ASN A 21 10.44 -5.94 5.82
N ALA A 22 9.37 -5.75 5.04
CA ALA A 22 8.88 -6.77 4.13
C ALA A 22 9.94 -7.17 3.08
N ILE A 23 10.73 -6.20 2.59
CA ILE A 23 11.81 -6.45 1.63
C ILE A 23 13.01 -7.11 2.31
N VAL A 24 13.37 -6.70 3.54
CA VAL A 24 14.41 -7.33 4.34
C VAL A 24 14.06 -8.79 4.61
N GLN A 25 12.84 -9.09 5.02
CA GLN A 25 12.37 -10.46 5.23
C GLN A 25 12.39 -11.28 3.93
N LEU A 26 12.00 -10.67 2.81
CA LEU A 26 12.02 -11.31 1.50
C LEU A 26 13.46 -11.67 1.06
N LEU A 27 14.40 -10.74 1.22
CA LEU A 27 15.81 -10.95 0.87
C LEU A 27 16.53 -11.88 1.86
N HIS A 28 16.06 -11.94 3.11
CA HIS A 28 16.53 -12.92 4.08
C HIS A 28 16.13 -14.35 3.68
N ASN A 29 14.88 -14.52 3.23
CA ASN A 29 14.39 -15.82 2.76
C ASN A 29 15.03 -16.21 1.42
N PHE A 30 15.15 -15.26 0.49
CA PHE A 30 15.72 -15.48 -0.84
C PHE A 30 16.85 -14.47 -1.10
N PRO A 31 18.09 -14.79 -0.71
CA PRO A 31 19.25 -13.98 -1.02
C PRO A 31 19.40 -13.70 -2.53
N ARG A 32 20.18 -12.68 -2.88
CA ARG A 32 20.38 -12.27 -4.28
C ARG A 32 20.94 -13.38 -5.16
N ASP A 33 21.79 -14.21 -4.57
CA ASP A 33 22.47 -15.32 -5.24
C ASP A 33 21.73 -16.65 -5.03
N HIS A 34 20.47 -16.63 -4.57
CA HIS A 34 19.69 -17.85 -4.36
C HIS A 34 19.48 -18.57 -5.69
N VAL A 35 19.84 -19.85 -5.72
CA VAL A 35 19.70 -20.72 -6.89
C VAL A 35 18.60 -21.74 -6.60
N THR A 36 17.65 -21.87 -7.52
CA THR A 36 16.57 -22.86 -7.42
C THR A 36 17.13 -24.28 -7.58
N TYR A 37 16.40 -25.33 -7.18
CA TYR A 37 16.82 -26.74 -7.38
C TYR A 37 17.20 -27.11 -8.81
N ARG A 38 16.74 -26.35 -9.82
CA ARG A 38 17.10 -26.52 -11.24
C ARG A 38 18.45 -25.92 -11.63
N GLY A 39 19.15 -25.24 -10.72
CA GLY A 39 20.42 -24.56 -11.02
C GLY A 39 20.27 -23.15 -11.62
N GLU A 40 19.04 -22.63 -11.74
CA GLU A 40 18.77 -21.28 -12.24
C GLU A 40 18.72 -20.25 -11.11
N LEU A 41 19.15 -19.00 -11.39
CA LEU A 41 19.03 -17.89 -10.44
C LEU A 41 17.55 -17.62 -10.14
N PHE A 42 17.20 -17.59 -8.85
CA PHE A 42 15.84 -17.31 -8.39
C PHE A 42 15.34 -15.94 -8.88
N TRP A 43 16.21 -14.93 -8.89
CA TRP A 43 15.92 -13.59 -9.37
C TRP A 43 16.22 -13.43 -10.86
N SER A 44 15.43 -14.09 -11.71
CA SER A 44 15.58 -14.04 -13.17
C SER A 44 14.23 -13.91 -13.89
N GLY A 45 14.27 -13.49 -15.16
CA GLY A 45 13.09 -13.31 -16.00
C GLY A 45 12.11 -12.27 -15.44
N TYR A 46 10.93 -12.74 -15.00
CA TYR A 46 9.89 -11.90 -14.41
C TYR A 46 10.13 -11.56 -12.92
N ARG A 47 11.08 -12.24 -12.25
CA ARG A 47 11.39 -12.04 -10.83
C ARG A 47 12.52 -11.01 -10.69
N ARG A 48 12.14 -9.75 -10.42
CA ARG A 48 13.11 -8.68 -10.16
C ARG A 48 13.55 -8.72 -8.71
N CYS A 49 14.87 -8.77 -8.47
CA CYS A 49 15.41 -8.65 -7.12
C CYS A 49 15.11 -7.24 -6.58
N PRO A 50 14.39 -7.11 -5.46
CA PRO A 50 14.16 -5.82 -4.85
C PRO A 50 15.43 -5.28 -4.18
N HIS A 51 15.43 -3.98 -3.91
CA HIS A 51 16.37 -3.36 -2.98
C HIS A 51 15.61 -2.79 -1.79
N ILE A 52 16.31 -2.68 -0.67
CA ILE A 52 15.74 -2.12 0.55
C ILE A 52 15.68 -0.61 0.41
N LEU A 53 14.53 -0.02 0.72
CA LEU A 53 14.38 1.43 0.84
C LEU A 53 14.68 1.89 2.25
N LYS A 54 15.50 2.94 2.37
CA LYS A 54 15.71 3.65 3.63
C LYS A 54 14.97 4.97 3.55
N PHE A 55 14.16 5.25 4.55
CA PHE A 55 13.44 6.51 4.59
C PHE A 55 14.40 7.70 4.65
N ASP A 56 14.00 8.77 3.97
CA ASP A 56 14.72 10.03 3.91
C ASP A 56 13.68 11.15 3.84
N VAL A 57 13.80 12.11 4.74
CA VAL A 57 12.88 13.25 4.86
C VAL A 57 13.04 14.20 3.67
N ASN A 58 14.23 14.27 3.07
CA ASN A 58 14.51 15.14 1.92
C ASN A 58 13.96 14.56 0.62
N ASN A 59 13.72 13.25 0.56
CA ASN A 59 13.10 12.64 -0.60
C ASN A 59 11.61 13.02 -0.63
N LYS A 60 11.24 13.75 -1.70
CA LYS A 60 9.87 14.21 -1.93
C LYS A 60 8.86 13.07 -1.83
N LEU A 61 9.16 11.93 -2.44
CA LEU A 61 8.26 10.79 -2.57
C LEU A 61 8.05 10.07 -1.23
N HIS A 62 9.11 9.94 -0.43
CA HIS A 62 9.02 9.39 0.92
C HIS A 62 8.13 10.26 1.81
N LEU A 63 8.33 11.59 1.75
CA LEU A 63 7.56 12.53 2.54
C LEU A 63 6.10 12.64 2.05
N ASP A 64 5.87 12.59 0.74
CA ASP A 64 4.51 12.60 0.14
C ASP A 64 3.69 11.40 0.64
N PHE A 65 4.29 10.22 0.78
CA PHE A 65 3.64 9.05 1.38
C PHE A 65 3.21 9.30 2.82
N ILE A 66 4.08 9.88 3.65
CA ILE A 66 3.78 10.16 5.06
C ILE A 66 2.68 11.22 5.19
N ILE A 67 2.71 12.27 4.37
CA ILE A 67 1.68 13.32 4.35
C ILE A 67 0.33 12.73 3.98
N ALA A 68 0.26 11.95 2.90
CA ALA A 68 -0.99 11.34 2.47
C ALA A 68 -1.50 10.33 3.51
N ALA A 69 -0.65 9.42 4.00
CA ALA A 69 -1.02 8.42 5.01
C ALA A 69 -1.52 9.07 6.31
N SER A 70 -0.81 10.08 6.83
CA SER A 70 -1.17 10.75 8.08
C SER A 70 -2.48 11.52 7.98
N ASN A 71 -2.75 12.19 6.85
CA ASN A 71 -4.03 12.87 6.62
C ASN A 71 -5.19 11.89 6.42
N LEU A 72 -4.91 10.69 5.86
CA LEU A 72 -5.90 9.62 5.82
C LEU A 72 -6.18 9.07 7.22
N PHE A 73 -5.17 8.83 8.05
CA PHE A 73 -5.42 8.44 9.43
C PHE A 73 -6.15 9.55 10.21
N ALA A 74 -5.80 10.82 9.97
CA ALA A 74 -6.48 11.95 10.60
C ALA A 74 -7.98 11.94 10.33
N HIS A 75 -8.40 11.83 9.06
CA HIS A 75 -9.82 11.81 8.73
C HIS A 75 -10.52 10.52 9.19
N MET A 76 -9.85 9.36 9.19
CA MET A 76 -10.42 8.12 9.76
C MET A 76 -10.79 8.27 11.25
N TYR A 77 -9.96 8.99 12.01
CA TYR A 77 -10.14 9.23 13.44
C TYR A 77 -10.83 10.58 13.76
N ASN A 78 -11.37 11.30 12.77
CA ASN A 78 -11.98 12.64 12.92
C ASN A 78 -11.05 13.70 13.54
N ILE A 79 -9.74 13.62 13.26
CA ILE A 79 -8.73 14.60 13.64
C ILE A 79 -8.54 15.59 12.48
N SER A 80 -8.34 16.87 12.78
CA SER A 80 -8.09 17.89 11.75
C SER A 80 -6.84 17.57 10.94
N GLN A 81 -6.93 17.59 9.62
CA GLN A 81 -5.80 17.33 8.74
C GLN A 81 -4.74 18.45 8.80
N THR A 82 -3.49 18.13 8.49
CA THR A 82 -2.40 19.10 8.41
C THR A 82 -1.67 18.93 7.08
N CYS A 83 -1.61 20.02 6.30
CA CYS A 83 -0.95 20.03 4.99
C CYS A 83 0.41 20.72 5.02
N ASP A 84 0.86 21.19 6.19
CA ASP A 84 2.16 21.84 6.33
C ASP A 84 3.30 20.83 6.25
N ARG A 85 3.92 20.79 5.07
CA ARG A 85 5.04 19.92 4.74
C ARG A 85 6.25 20.15 5.63
N GLN A 86 6.53 21.38 6.04
CA GLN A 86 7.70 21.70 6.84
C GLN A 86 7.51 21.19 8.28
N PHE A 87 6.34 21.43 8.85
CA PHE A 87 5.97 20.91 10.16
C PHE A 87 6.04 19.38 10.20
N ILE A 88 5.47 18.69 9.21
CA ILE A 88 5.48 17.23 9.14
C ILE A 88 6.92 16.71 9.03
N ALA A 89 7.76 17.32 8.20
CA ALA A 89 9.17 16.93 8.06
C ALA A 89 9.94 17.02 9.40
N GLN A 90 9.71 18.09 10.17
CA GLN A 90 10.35 18.29 11.47
C GLN A 90 9.90 17.25 12.50
N GLU A 91 8.60 16.94 12.56
CA GLU A 91 8.08 15.95 13.49
C GLU A 91 8.54 14.53 13.13
N VAL A 92 8.52 14.19 11.84
CA VAL A 92 8.92 12.85 11.37
C VAL A 92 10.40 12.56 11.63
N THR A 93 11.26 13.58 11.60
CA THR A 93 12.70 13.44 11.90
C THR A 93 12.94 13.01 13.36
N LYS A 94 12.03 13.35 14.28
CA LYS A 94 12.14 13.02 15.71
C LYS A 94 11.72 11.57 16.03
N ILE A 95 11.06 10.89 15.08
CA ILE A 95 10.48 9.57 15.30
C ILE A 95 11.56 8.50 15.23
N GLN A 96 11.73 7.74 16.32
CA GLN A 96 12.57 6.56 16.33
C GLN A 96 11.79 5.33 15.91
N VAL A 97 12.19 4.72 14.79
CA VAL A 97 11.63 3.46 14.30
C VAL A 97 12.43 2.31 14.92
N PRO A 98 11.77 1.27 15.48
CA PRO A 98 12.46 0.08 15.93
C PRO A 98 13.13 -0.66 14.77
N GLU A 99 14.36 -1.12 14.98
CA GLU A 99 15.09 -1.91 13.99
C GLU A 99 14.42 -3.27 13.77
N PHE A 100 14.22 -3.65 12.51
CA PHE A 100 13.59 -4.91 12.15
C PHE A 100 14.61 -6.05 12.08
N LYS A 101 14.32 -7.12 12.82
CA LYS A 101 15.08 -8.38 12.74
C LYS A 101 14.26 -9.41 11.95
N PRO A 102 14.80 -9.95 10.85
CA PRO A 102 14.09 -10.96 10.07
C PRO A 102 13.88 -12.22 10.91
N LYS A 103 12.78 -12.91 10.64
CA LYS A 103 12.44 -14.18 11.29
C LYS A 103 12.80 -15.33 10.36
N ASP A 104 13.40 -16.40 10.90
CA ASP A 104 13.61 -17.64 10.16
C ASP A 104 12.28 -18.35 9.93
N ILE A 105 11.67 -18.10 8.77
CA ILE A 105 10.45 -18.79 8.35
C ILE A 105 10.88 -19.83 7.32
N SER A 106 10.97 -21.09 7.75
CA SER A 106 11.27 -22.22 6.86
C SER A 106 10.14 -22.36 5.83
N THR A 107 10.38 -21.87 4.62
CA THR A 107 9.45 -21.99 3.49
C THR A 107 10.05 -23.05 2.56
N ALA A 108 9.43 -24.22 2.45
CA ALA A 108 9.98 -25.35 1.69
C ALA A 108 9.83 -25.11 0.19
N ASP A 109 10.91 -24.83 -0.54
CA ASP A 109 10.95 -24.54 -1.98
C ASP A 109 10.04 -25.45 -2.84
N ASN A 110 8.93 -24.90 -3.29
CA ASN A 110 8.02 -25.50 -4.26
C ASN A 110 7.69 -24.43 -5.30
N ASP A 111 8.28 -24.65 -6.47
CA ASP A 111 8.58 -23.66 -7.52
C ASP A 111 7.38 -23.01 -8.21
N SER A 112 6.16 -23.49 -7.97
CA SER A 112 5.02 -23.13 -8.82
C SER A 112 4.09 -22.06 -8.28
N ASN A 113 4.16 -21.63 -7.01
CA ASN A 113 3.26 -20.58 -6.48
C ASN A 113 3.74 -19.85 -5.21
N GLN A 114 5.02 -19.93 -4.85
CA GLN A 114 5.53 -19.47 -3.55
C GLN A 114 5.73 -17.97 -3.36
N TRP A 115 5.64 -17.19 -4.43
CA TRP A 115 5.84 -15.74 -4.36
C TRP A 115 4.59 -14.98 -3.91
N ARG A 116 3.45 -15.67 -3.72
CA ARG A 116 2.29 -15.12 -3.01
C ARG A 116 2.55 -15.19 -1.51
N PHE A 117 3.43 -14.33 -1.01
CA PHE A 117 3.70 -14.17 0.42
C PHE A 117 2.41 -13.96 1.24
N ASP A 118 1.39 -13.34 0.64
CA ASP A 118 0.07 -13.16 1.26
C ASP A 118 -0.79 -14.44 1.33
N ASP A 119 -0.69 -15.35 0.37
CA ASP A 119 -1.54 -16.56 0.34
C ASP A 119 -0.96 -17.68 1.21
N GLN A 120 0.38 -17.81 1.28
CA GLN A 120 1.00 -18.83 2.14
C GLN A 120 0.97 -18.49 3.63
N GLN A 121 0.97 -17.20 4.00
CA GLN A 121 0.66 -16.82 5.38
C GLN A 121 -0.79 -17.16 5.74
N ARG A 122 -1.76 -16.97 4.83
CA ARG A 122 -3.17 -17.35 5.06
C ARG A 122 -3.35 -18.85 5.32
N MET A 123 -2.57 -19.70 4.65
CA MET A 123 -2.68 -21.17 4.79
C MET A 123 -1.91 -21.73 6.00
N ASN A 124 -0.80 -21.11 6.42
CA ASN A 124 -0.03 -21.57 7.60
C ASN A 124 -0.66 -21.12 8.94
N VAL A 125 -1.48 -20.07 8.91
CA VAL A 125 -2.34 -19.60 10.03
C VAL A 125 -3.41 -20.64 10.39
N GLN A 126 -3.89 -21.47 9.47
CA GLN A 126 -4.94 -22.47 9.81
C GLN A 126 -4.45 -23.64 10.67
N LYS A 127 -3.15 -23.92 10.75
CA LYS A 127 -2.63 -25.13 11.41
C LYS A 127 -2.11 -24.94 12.85
N LYS A 128 -2.07 -23.72 13.39
CA LYS A 128 -1.42 -23.44 14.69
C LYS A 128 -2.20 -22.53 15.66
N ASN A 129 -3.51 -22.33 15.47
CA ASN A 129 -4.14 -21.07 15.87
C ASN A 129 -5.29 -21.08 16.90
N ASN A 130 -5.58 -22.15 17.64
CA ASN A 130 -6.61 -22.00 18.69
C ASN A 130 -6.11 -21.15 19.87
N SER A 131 -4.88 -21.38 20.36
CA SER A 131 -4.32 -20.60 21.48
C SER A 131 -3.97 -19.15 21.13
N SER A 132 -3.58 -18.87 19.88
CA SER A 132 -3.24 -17.52 19.42
C SER A 132 -4.49 -16.64 19.28
N VAL A 133 -5.62 -17.21 18.81
CA VAL A 133 -6.88 -16.47 18.68
C VAL A 133 -7.45 -16.09 20.05
N GLU A 134 -7.40 -17.00 21.03
CA GLU A 134 -7.83 -16.69 22.40
C GLU A 134 -6.98 -15.59 23.06
N GLN A 135 -5.66 -15.60 22.82
CA GLN A 135 -4.78 -14.52 23.28
C GLN A 135 -5.10 -13.17 22.63
N LEU A 136 -5.49 -13.16 21.35
CA LEU A 136 -5.91 -11.95 20.66
C LEU A 136 -7.25 -11.44 21.19
N LEU A 137 -8.22 -12.32 21.44
CA LEU A 137 -9.51 -11.96 22.04
C LEU A 137 -9.33 -11.34 23.43
N ASN A 138 -8.42 -11.87 24.25
CA ASN A 138 -8.12 -11.33 25.57
C ASN A 138 -7.39 -9.97 25.55
N ARG A 139 -6.80 -9.58 24.42
CA ARG A 139 -6.15 -8.27 24.24
C ARG A 139 -7.10 -7.19 23.73
N LEU A 140 -8.29 -7.55 23.26
CA LEU A 140 -9.26 -6.57 22.79
C LEU A 140 -9.78 -5.75 23.98
N PRO A 141 -9.87 -4.41 23.84
CA PRO A 141 -10.46 -3.59 24.87
C PRO A 141 -11.95 -3.91 25.04
N LYS A 142 -12.48 -3.64 26.24
CA LYS A 142 -13.91 -3.83 26.50
C LYS A 142 -14.70 -2.75 25.77
N LEU A 143 -15.94 -3.08 25.40
CA LEU A 143 -16.78 -2.18 24.60
C LEU A 143 -16.99 -0.81 25.29
N ASP A 144 -17.07 -0.78 26.61
CA ASP A 144 -17.24 0.43 27.43
C ASP A 144 -16.10 1.44 27.27
N GLU A 145 -14.89 0.99 26.91
CA GLU A 145 -13.72 1.85 26.71
C GLU A 145 -13.69 2.51 25.32
N ILE A 146 -14.50 2.00 24.37
CA ILE A 146 -14.43 2.35 22.94
C ILE A 146 -15.68 3.13 22.48
N VAL A 147 -16.70 3.29 23.35
CA VAL A 147 -18.00 3.89 23.00
C VAL A 147 -17.87 5.28 22.38
N ASP A 148 -16.90 6.07 22.82
CA ASP A 148 -16.68 7.43 22.33
C ASP A 148 -15.84 7.52 21.05
N ILE A 149 -15.24 6.41 20.59
CA ILE A 149 -14.38 6.38 19.41
C ILE A 149 -15.23 6.19 18.15
N LYS A 150 -15.40 7.28 17.38
CA LYS A 150 -16.04 7.25 16.06
C LYS A 150 -14.99 7.11 14.98
N ILE A 151 -14.96 5.95 14.33
CA ILE A 151 -14.10 5.67 13.18
C ILE A 151 -14.91 5.86 11.91
N GLN A 152 -14.42 6.65 10.96
CA GLN A 152 -15.04 6.81 9.65
C GLN A 152 -14.40 5.88 8.63
N PRO A 153 -15.17 4.99 7.99
CA PRO A 153 -14.65 4.19 6.89
C PRO A 153 -14.36 5.06 5.67
N TYR A 154 -13.31 4.73 4.93
CA TYR A 154 -13.03 5.37 3.66
C TYR A 154 -13.82 4.74 2.52
N GLU A 155 -14.42 5.59 1.71
CA GLU A 155 -14.90 5.24 0.39
C GLU A 155 -13.94 5.82 -0.65
N LEU A 156 -13.30 4.95 -1.43
CA LEU A 156 -12.31 5.38 -2.41
C LEU A 156 -12.97 6.25 -3.49
N LYS A 157 -12.61 7.53 -3.50
CA LYS A 157 -12.98 8.50 -4.53
C LYS A 157 -11.74 8.90 -5.31
N THR A 158 -11.73 8.58 -6.60
CA THR A 158 -10.57 8.82 -7.49
C THR A 158 -10.68 10.11 -8.28
N ASP A 159 -11.84 10.74 -8.31
CA ASP A 159 -12.15 12.00 -9.01
C ASP A 159 -11.75 13.24 -8.20
N ASP A 160 -11.94 13.23 -6.88
CA ASP A 160 -11.55 14.30 -5.97
C ASP A 160 -10.06 14.25 -5.61
N ASP A 161 -9.32 15.29 -5.98
CA ASP A 161 -7.89 15.41 -5.76
C ASP A 161 -7.52 16.06 -4.41
N THR A 162 -8.49 16.39 -3.55
CA THR A 162 -8.27 17.04 -2.23
C THR A 162 -8.31 16.08 -1.04
N ASN A 163 -8.78 14.85 -1.24
CA ASN A 163 -9.00 13.86 -0.17
C ASN A 163 -7.78 12.98 0.18
N PHE A 164 -6.63 13.22 -0.45
CA PHE A 164 -5.39 12.42 -0.29
C PHE A 164 -5.48 10.94 -0.69
N HIS A 165 -6.60 10.43 -1.21
CA HIS A 165 -6.72 9.04 -1.67
C HIS A 165 -5.74 8.75 -2.78
N MET A 166 -5.79 9.56 -3.84
CA MET A 166 -4.91 9.38 -5.00
C MET A 166 -3.46 9.71 -4.66
N ASP A 167 -3.20 10.67 -3.77
CA ASP A 167 -1.83 10.98 -3.34
C ASP A 167 -1.19 9.81 -2.60
N TYR A 168 -1.97 9.13 -1.73
CA TYR A 168 -1.50 7.91 -1.06
C TYR A 168 -1.25 6.77 -2.04
N ILE A 169 -2.20 6.50 -2.95
CA ILE A 169 -2.06 5.43 -3.95
C ILE A 169 -0.85 5.68 -4.85
N VAL A 170 -0.66 6.91 -5.31
CA VAL A 170 0.48 7.30 -6.15
C VAL A 170 1.78 7.12 -5.38
N ALA A 171 1.90 7.69 -4.18
CA ALA A 171 3.13 7.58 -3.40
C ALA A 171 3.47 6.11 -3.06
N ALA A 172 2.48 5.33 -2.63
CA ALA A 172 2.66 3.90 -2.32
C ALA A 172 3.07 3.08 -3.56
N THR A 173 2.44 3.35 -4.70
CA THR A 173 2.75 2.68 -5.97
C THR A 173 4.17 3.01 -6.42
N LEU A 174 4.58 4.27 -6.34
CA LEU A 174 5.91 4.70 -6.74
C LEU A 174 7.00 4.18 -5.79
N LEU A 175 6.77 4.16 -4.48
CA LEU A 175 7.68 3.53 -3.51
C LEU A 175 7.88 2.04 -3.80
N ARG A 176 6.79 1.33 -4.12
CA ARG A 176 6.87 -0.08 -4.47
C ARG A 176 7.57 -0.28 -5.82
N ALA A 177 7.34 0.61 -6.77
CA ALA A 177 8.04 0.60 -8.05
C ALA A 177 9.55 0.79 -7.85
N GLU A 178 9.95 1.73 -6.98
CA GLU A 178 11.35 1.98 -6.63
C GLU A 178 12.00 0.72 -6.05
N ASN A 179 11.39 0.07 -5.05
CA ASN A 179 11.88 -1.19 -4.47
C ASN A 179 12.28 -2.23 -5.53
N TYR A 180 11.51 -2.38 -6.60
CA TYR A 180 11.75 -3.37 -7.66
C TYR A 180 12.40 -2.80 -8.93
N LYS A 181 12.89 -1.54 -8.87
CA LYS A 181 13.49 -0.83 -10.02
C LYS A 181 12.54 -0.82 -11.23
N ILE A 182 11.26 -0.66 -10.98
CA ILE A 182 10.23 -0.47 -11.99
C ILE A 182 10.22 1.01 -12.36
N GLN A 183 9.99 1.30 -13.64
CA GLN A 183 9.93 2.68 -14.12
C GLN A 183 8.81 3.45 -13.41
N ILE A 184 9.16 4.64 -12.93
CA ILE A 184 8.22 5.58 -12.30
C ILE A 184 7.24 6.07 -13.36
N THR A 185 5.97 6.12 -12.99
CA THR A 185 4.84 6.46 -13.85
C THR A 185 4.14 7.72 -13.34
N ASP A 186 3.53 8.48 -14.26
CA ASP A 186 2.81 9.71 -13.90
C ASP A 186 1.52 9.45 -13.10
N ARG A 187 1.13 10.42 -12.27
CA ARG A 187 -0.10 10.41 -11.47
C ARG A 187 -1.34 10.15 -12.33
N SER A 188 -1.42 10.72 -13.52
CA SER A 188 -2.56 10.55 -14.42
C SER A 188 -2.77 9.09 -14.84
N GLN A 189 -1.69 8.38 -15.15
CA GLN A 189 -1.74 6.97 -15.52
C GLN A 189 -2.09 6.09 -14.33
N ILE A 190 -1.53 6.39 -13.15
CA ILE A 190 -1.88 5.68 -11.90
C ILE A 190 -3.36 5.90 -11.56
N LYS A 191 -3.87 7.14 -11.67
CA LYS A 191 -5.30 7.49 -11.48
C LYS A 191 -6.20 6.73 -12.45
N ARG A 192 -5.81 6.66 -13.72
CA ARG A 192 -6.55 5.88 -14.73
C ARG A 192 -6.66 4.40 -14.37
N ILE A 193 -5.55 3.79 -13.93
CA ILE A 193 -5.51 2.36 -13.59
C ILE A 193 -6.24 2.11 -12.26
N ALA A 194 -5.92 2.86 -11.20
CA ALA A 194 -6.52 2.69 -9.88
C ALA A 194 -8.02 2.96 -9.86
N GLY A 195 -8.48 3.94 -10.66
CA GLY A 195 -9.90 4.28 -10.79
C GLY A 195 -10.66 3.48 -11.84
N ASN A 196 -10.03 2.51 -12.52
CA ASN A 196 -10.62 1.77 -13.64
C ASN A 196 -11.31 2.70 -14.66
N ILE A 197 -10.67 3.84 -14.98
CA ILE A 197 -11.28 4.88 -15.81
C ILE A 197 -11.36 4.40 -17.26
N ILE A 198 -12.59 4.29 -17.77
CA ILE A 198 -12.85 3.97 -19.18
C ILE A 198 -12.63 5.25 -20.00
N PRO A 199 -11.71 5.25 -20.98
CA PRO A 199 -11.51 6.41 -21.83
C PRO A 199 -12.76 6.63 -22.70
N ALA A 200 -13.27 7.87 -22.70
CA ALA A 200 -14.42 8.27 -23.49
C ALA A 200 -14.14 9.61 -24.20
N ILE A 201 -14.66 9.75 -25.42
CA ILE A 201 -14.60 10.99 -26.21
C ILE A 201 -15.95 11.19 -26.90
N VAL A 202 -16.39 12.45 -26.98
CA VAL A 202 -17.72 12.83 -27.47
C VAL A 202 -17.96 12.37 -28.92
N THR A 203 -16.92 12.31 -29.74
CA THR A 203 -17.02 11.92 -31.16
C THR A 203 -17.51 10.48 -31.34
N THR A 204 -17.02 9.52 -30.55
CA THR A 204 -17.47 8.13 -30.62
C THR A 204 -18.90 8.00 -30.12
N THR A 205 -19.26 8.71 -29.05
CA THR A 205 -20.64 8.74 -28.54
C THR A 205 -21.59 9.28 -29.59
N ALA A 206 -21.27 10.42 -30.21
CA ALA A 206 -22.10 11.04 -31.27
C ALA A 206 -22.29 10.10 -32.47
N MET A 207 -21.20 9.44 -32.91
CA MET A 207 -21.24 8.48 -34.01
C MET A 207 -22.16 7.29 -33.68
N ILE A 208 -21.99 6.67 -32.50
CA ILE A 208 -22.79 5.52 -32.08
C ILE A 208 -24.27 5.92 -31.94
N THR A 209 -24.56 7.07 -31.31
CA THR A 209 -25.94 7.55 -31.19
C THR A 209 -26.57 7.80 -32.55
N GLY A 210 -25.82 8.38 -33.51
CA GLY A 210 -26.30 8.60 -34.87
C GLY A 210 -26.69 7.30 -35.58
N LEU A 211 -25.88 6.25 -35.45
CA LEU A 211 -26.19 4.92 -36.01
C LEU A 211 -27.42 4.28 -35.34
N VAL A 212 -27.55 4.44 -34.01
CA VAL A 212 -28.75 3.97 -33.29
C VAL A 212 -30.01 4.67 -33.80
N TYR A 213 -29.96 5.99 -34.02
CA TYR A 213 -31.10 6.73 -34.58
C TYR A 213 -31.47 6.29 -36.00
N LEU A 214 -30.51 5.91 -36.83
CA LEU A 214 -30.81 5.33 -38.16
C LEU A 214 -31.52 3.97 -38.05
N GLU A 215 -31.19 3.16 -37.05
CA GLU A 215 -31.87 1.88 -36.82
C GLU A 215 -33.30 2.07 -36.30
N VAL A 216 -33.53 3.10 -35.48
CA VAL A 216 -34.87 3.47 -35.01
C VAL A 216 -35.80 3.74 -36.18
N TYR A 217 -35.33 4.40 -37.24
CA TYR A 217 -36.13 4.62 -38.46
C TYR A 217 -36.57 3.34 -39.18
N LYS A 218 -35.86 2.21 -39.04
CA LYS A 218 -36.29 0.92 -39.61
C LYS A 218 -37.36 0.22 -38.80
N SER A 219 -37.46 0.58 -37.51
CA SER A 219 -38.39 -0.04 -36.56
C SER A 219 -39.74 0.68 -36.51
N ILE A 220 -39.83 1.85 -37.14
CA ILE A 220 -41.03 2.66 -37.34
C ILE A 220 -41.62 2.31 -38.72
#